data_AF-A0A8C4RGH8-F1
#
_entry.id   AF-A0A8C4RGH8-F1
#
_cell.length_a   1.000
_cell.length_b   1.000
_cell.length_c   1.000
_cell.angle_alpha   90.00
_cell.angle_beta   90.00
_cell.angle_gamma   90.00
#
_symmetry.space_group_name_H-M   'P 1'
#
loop_
_entity.id
_entity.type
_entity.pdbx_description
1 polymer ?
#
loop_
_entity_poly.entity_id
_entity_poly.type
_entity_poly.pdbx_seq_one_letter_code
_entity_poly.pdbx_strand_id
1 'polypeptide(L)'
;MEEIIRKRHPNSLPALIYAAASATSREVEGADKPNSVAFLERRIKKLEADLEGKDEDAKKSLRAMEQQFQKMKVSAFLVKANNLGANSENKESNYQPKTSGIEKKYLPDSKEDILQAENNVHNQHLTNQQMTTCHRAVKNLQKAEGHAINDFNSIDIERLQQELAMKNTKIQELAKTVEVLQKERRTLLSNQTKVEKIWEKKTKPSKADRINTESSSTQYLENPEPFPATLDEKCYQPNVFAGLHISDVLQENEKLKLEIEQLILETEKQKVTLQAALVLLPYSTGMNLLLEDTETYAAEHISCLKVAHQKELERIITQHALEHSSSKVAELTNKVSTQEIMIHFLQNQVADLQRSKEDLAASKVHGEKLQKQVAVLEEELEEAKQKYSPELKHFLALERKIKNMELRHAQREQELQKVIQQTHCTVDSKLIQENEKWKRLAQNKSNELEMFRIELDSILDVLRELQKQGVVIPEPSVVGTFSSKVTGNI
;
A
#
# COMPACT_ATOMS: atom_id res chain seq x y z
N MET A 1 -63.95 -52.11 7.24
CA MET A 1 -63.47 -50.92 7.97
C MET A 1 -61.99 -51.04 8.34
N GLU A 2 -61.55 -52.21 8.82
CA GLU A 2 -60.15 -52.50 9.21
C GLU A 2 -59.13 -52.37 8.07
N GLU A 3 -59.47 -52.82 6.84
CA GLU A 3 -58.61 -52.62 5.66
C GLU A 3 -58.42 -51.16 5.26
N ILE A 4 -59.43 -50.33 5.54
CA ILE A 4 -59.41 -48.91 5.18
C ILE A 4 -58.45 -48.16 6.13
N ILE A 5 -58.44 -48.54 7.40
CA ILE A 5 -57.54 -47.96 8.42
C ILE A 5 -56.08 -48.33 8.12
N ARG A 6 -55.81 -49.58 7.68
CA ARG A 6 -54.46 -50.01 7.26
C ARG A 6 -53.94 -49.25 6.03
N LYS A 7 -54.81 -48.98 5.04
CA LYS A 7 -54.42 -48.30 3.80
C LYS A 7 -54.27 -46.77 3.95
N ARG A 8 -55.09 -46.14 4.79
CA ARG A 8 -55.10 -44.67 4.92
C ARG A 8 -54.16 -44.14 6.01
N HIS A 9 -54.00 -44.86 7.12
CA HIS A 9 -53.17 -44.42 8.25
C HIS A 9 -52.32 -45.56 8.81
N PRO A 10 -51.27 -45.99 8.07
CA PRO A 10 -50.46 -47.15 8.41
C PRO A 10 -49.73 -47.02 9.76
N ASN A 11 -49.49 -45.79 10.23
CA ASN A 11 -48.80 -45.51 11.49
C ASN A 11 -49.74 -45.11 12.64
N SER A 12 -51.06 -45.24 12.46
CA SER A 12 -52.03 -44.95 13.53
C SER A 12 -52.01 -46.07 14.59
N LEU A 13 -52.23 -45.71 15.85
CA LEU A 13 -52.24 -46.67 16.96
C LEU A 13 -53.18 -47.87 16.70
N PRO A 14 -54.42 -47.69 16.17
CA PRO A 14 -55.30 -48.81 15.84
C PRO A 14 -54.74 -49.72 14.73
N ALA A 15 -54.06 -49.17 13.72
CA ALA A 15 -53.42 -49.94 12.66
C ALA A 15 -52.23 -50.75 13.19
N LEU A 16 -51.42 -50.16 14.08
CA LEU A 16 -50.30 -50.82 14.76
C LEU A 16 -50.76 -51.94 15.71
N ILE A 17 -51.79 -51.69 16.51
CA ILE A 17 -52.39 -52.69 17.41
C ILE A 17 -52.93 -53.87 16.61
N TYR A 18 -53.60 -53.62 15.48
CA TYR A 18 -54.12 -54.67 14.63
C TYR A 18 -53.00 -55.45 13.91
N ALA A 19 -51.99 -54.76 13.40
CA ALA A 19 -50.82 -55.39 12.79
C ALA A 19 -50.09 -56.29 13.79
N ALA A 20 -49.91 -55.83 15.03
CA ALA A 20 -49.33 -56.61 16.12
C ALA A 20 -50.19 -57.82 16.50
N ALA A 21 -51.52 -57.67 16.59
CA ALA A 21 -52.43 -58.79 16.87
C ALA A 21 -52.45 -59.84 15.74
N SER A 22 -52.31 -59.41 14.48
CA SER A 22 -52.18 -60.33 13.34
C SER A 22 -50.79 -60.98 13.23
N ALA A 23 -49.75 -60.35 13.80
CA ALA A 23 -48.41 -60.91 13.88
C ALA A 23 -48.29 -61.97 14.99
N THR A 24 -48.93 -61.77 16.14
CA THR A 24 -48.95 -62.76 17.23
C THR A 24 -49.79 -64.00 16.90
N SER A 25 -50.80 -63.88 16.04
CA SER A 25 -51.57 -65.04 15.55
C SER A 25 -50.84 -65.89 14.50
N ARG A 26 -49.67 -65.46 14.01
CA ARG A 26 -48.90 -66.16 12.96
C ARG A 26 -47.63 -66.82 13.48
N GLU A 27 -47.45 -66.89 14.80
CA GLU A 27 -46.38 -67.65 15.44
C GLU A 27 -46.77 -69.13 15.62
N VAL A 28 -47.11 -69.80 14.54
CA VAL A 28 -47.10 -71.28 14.48
C VAL A 28 -46.48 -71.68 13.13
N GLU A 29 -45.35 -72.36 13.24
CA GLU A 29 -44.66 -73.15 12.21
C GLU A 29 -43.70 -72.47 11.20
N GLY A 30 -42.41 -72.71 11.49
CA GLY A 30 -41.21 -72.77 10.65
C GLY A 30 -41.23 -72.34 9.17
N ALA A 31 -40.37 -71.36 8.83
CA ALA A 31 -39.42 -71.41 7.69
C ALA A 31 -38.64 -70.10 7.42
N ASP A 32 -38.95 -68.95 8.04
CA ASP A 32 -38.38 -67.64 7.62
C ASP A 32 -37.30 -67.02 8.54
N LYS A 33 -36.75 -67.79 9.49
CA LYS A 33 -35.73 -67.29 10.45
C LYS A 33 -34.43 -66.73 9.84
N PRO A 34 -33.83 -67.26 8.75
CA PRO A 34 -32.53 -66.75 8.28
C PRO A 34 -32.62 -65.36 7.61
N ASN A 35 -33.78 -65.01 7.04
CA ASN A 35 -33.93 -63.75 6.29
C ASN A 35 -34.18 -62.55 7.22
N SER A 36 -34.87 -62.77 8.35
CA SER A 36 -35.09 -61.74 9.38
C SER A 36 -33.79 -61.42 10.14
N VAL A 37 -33.00 -62.45 10.49
CA VAL A 37 -31.70 -62.26 11.15
C VAL A 37 -30.73 -61.51 10.24
N ALA A 38 -30.61 -61.90 8.97
CA ALA A 38 -29.75 -61.19 8.00
C ALA A 38 -30.20 -59.74 7.74
N PHE A 39 -31.51 -59.46 7.78
CA PHE A 39 -32.03 -58.09 7.66
C PHE A 39 -31.66 -57.25 8.89
N LEU A 40 -31.82 -57.80 10.09
CA LEU A 40 -31.44 -57.14 11.34
C LEU A 40 -29.92 -56.91 11.41
N GLU A 41 -29.10 -57.87 11.01
CA GLU A 41 -27.64 -57.70 10.91
C GLU A 41 -27.24 -56.60 9.93
N ARG A 42 -27.87 -56.53 8.75
CA ARG A 42 -27.65 -55.42 7.80
C ARG A 42 -28.11 -54.08 8.36
N ARG A 43 -29.22 -54.06 9.10
CA ARG A 43 -29.73 -52.84 9.73
C ARG A 43 -28.83 -52.38 10.86
N ILE A 44 -28.31 -53.29 11.67
CA ILE A 44 -27.33 -53.04 12.73
C ILE A 44 -26.05 -52.50 12.12
N LYS A 45 -25.46 -53.17 11.12
CA LYS A 45 -24.27 -52.67 10.42
C LYS A 45 -24.44 -51.28 9.82
N LYS A 46 -25.63 -51.01 9.26
CA LYS A 46 -25.95 -49.67 8.74
C LYS A 46 -26.02 -48.63 9.87
N LEU A 47 -26.63 -48.97 11.00
CA LEU A 47 -26.72 -48.08 12.16
C LEU A 47 -25.35 -47.87 12.81
N GLU A 48 -24.50 -48.89 12.87
CA GLU A 48 -23.11 -48.79 13.34
C GLU A 48 -22.29 -47.85 12.44
N ALA A 49 -22.39 -48.00 11.11
CA ALA A 49 -21.73 -47.10 10.16
C ALA A 49 -22.27 -45.67 10.23
N ASP A 50 -23.58 -45.49 10.38
CA ASP A 50 -24.19 -44.17 10.55
C ASP A 50 -23.77 -43.50 11.89
N LEU A 51 -23.57 -44.30 12.96
CA LEU A 51 -23.06 -43.81 14.25
C LEU A 51 -21.58 -43.45 14.18
N GLU A 52 -20.75 -44.28 13.55
CA GLU A 52 -19.34 -44.00 13.34
C GLU A 52 -19.15 -42.76 12.46
N GLY A 53 -19.98 -42.58 11.42
CA GLY A 53 -20.02 -41.36 10.61
C GLY A 53 -20.37 -40.12 11.43
N LYS A 54 -21.37 -40.21 12.32
CA LYS A 54 -21.73 -39.10 13.23
C LYS A 54 -20.62 -38.79 14.23
N ASP A 55 -19.92 -39.80 14.74
CA ASP A 55 -18.79 -39.61 15.64
C ASP A 55 -17.61 -38.93 14.92
N GLU A 56 -17.33 -39.30 13.67
CA GLU A 56 -16.31 -38.63 12.87
C GLU A 56 -16.68 -37.19 12.55
N ASP A 57 -17.96 -36.90 12.25
CA ASP A 57 -18.43 -35.55 12.04
C ASP A 57 -18.41 -34.72 13.33
N ALA A 58 -18.72 -35.33 14.49
CA ALA A 58 -18.55 -34.70 15.80
C ALA A 58 -17.08 -34.38 16.10
N LYS A 59 -16.15 -35.30 15.79
CA LYS A 59 -14.70 -35.07 15.94
C LYS A 59 -14.19 -33.96 15.00
N LYS A 60 -14.69 -33.88 13.76
CA LYS A 60 -14.37 -32.79 12.83
C LYS A 60 -14.91 -31.46 13.34
N SER A 61 -16.14 -31.43 13.84
CA SER A 61 -16.77 -30.26 14.43
C SER A 61 -16.01 -29.78 15.68
N LEU A 62 -15.60 -30.69 16.56
CA LEU A 62 -14.76 -30.40 17.73
C LEU A 62 -13.42 -29.78 17.31
N ARG A 63 -12.73 -30.36 16.31
CA ARG A 63 -11.47 -29.81 15.78
C ARG A 63 -11.66 -28.41 15.18
N ALA A 64 -12.74 -28.19 14.44
CA ALA A 64 -13.07 -26.88 13.89
C ALA A 64 -13.33 -25.86 15.01
N MET A 65 -14.09 -26.25 16.05
CA MET A 65 -14.35 -25.41 17.22
C MET A 65 -13.06 -25.08 17.98
N GLU A 66 -12.15 -26.05 18.14
CA GLU A 66 -10.86 -25.82 18.79
C GLU A 66 -9.97 -24.90 17.97
N GLN A 67 -9.93 -25.04 16.64
CA GLN A 67 -9.24 -24.10 15.76
C GLN A 67 -9.79 -22.68 15.88
N GLN A 68 -11.12 -22.53 15.95
CA GLN A 68 -11.76 -21.23 16.18
C GLN A 68 -11.42 -20.68 17.57
N PHE A 69 -11.38 -21.51 18.60
CA PHE A 69 -10.97 -21.11 19.95
C PHE A 69 -9.51 -20.64 19.96
N GLN A 70 -8.59 -21.36 19.32
CA GLN A 70 -7.18 -20.92 19.23
C GLN A 70 -7.05 -19.63 18.43
N LYS A 71 -7.77 -19.50 17.31
CA LYS A 71 -7.83 -18.25 16.52
C LYS A 71 -8.36 -17.08 17.35
N MET A 72 -9.42 -17.31 18.11
CA MET A 72 -10.00 -16.32 19.02
C MET A 72 -9.03 -15.96 20.13
N LYS A 73 -8.33 -16.94 20.72
CA LYS A 73 -7.31 -16.74 21.76
C LYS A 73 -6.15 -15.87 21.26
N VAL A 74 -5.66 -16.14 20.04
CA VAL A 74 -4.62 -15.31 19.38
C VAL A 74 -5.16 -13.91 19.08
N SER A 75 -6.39 -13.79 18.57
CA SER A 75 -7.00 -12.49 18.31
C SER A 75 -7.24 -11.67 19.58
N ALA A 76 -7.63 -12.32 20.69
CA ALA A 76 -7.82 -11.68 21.98
C ALA A 76 -6.47 -11.26 22.59
N PHE A 77 -5.42 -12.04 22.38
CA PHE A 77 -4.06 -11.65 22.76
C PHE A 77 -3.56 -10.45 21.94
N LEU A 78 -3.78 -10.46 20.62
CA LEU A 78 -3.44 -9.32 19.73
C LEU A 78 -4.25 -8.07 20.09
N VAL A 79 -5.56 -8.20 20.37
CA VAL A 79 -6.40 -7.09 20.83
C VAL A 79 -5.93 -6.59 22.19
N LYS A 80 -5.55 -7.48 23.11
CA LYS A 80 -4.98 -7.09 24.41
C LYS A 80 -3.63 -6.40 24.27
N ALA A 81 -2.76 -6.85 23.36
CA ALA A 81 -1.49 -6.21 23.04
C ALA A 81 -1.68 -4.82 22.42
N ASN A 82 -2.64 -4.68 21.50
CA ASN A 82 -3.00 -3.39 20.90
C ASN A 82 -3.65 -2.44 21.92
N ASN A 83 -4.46 -2.96 22.85
CA ASN A 83 -5.02 -2.19 23.95
C ASN A 83 -3.97 -1.84 25.03
N LEU A 84 -2.95 -2.65 25.24
CA LEU A 84 -1.79 -2.32 26.10
C LEU A 84 -0.88 -1.26 25.46
N GLY A 85 -0.83 -1.18 24.14
CA GLY A 85 -0.19 -0.07 23.42
C GLY A 85 -1.02 1.23 23.41
N ALA A 86 -2.34 1.14 23.60
CA ALA A 86 -3.27 2.28 23.59
C ALA A 86 -3.73 2.76 24.98
N ASN A 87 -3.58 1.94 26.03
CA ASN A 87 -4.02 2.25 27.40
C ASN A 87 -2.83 2.30 28.37
N SER A 88 -1.84 3.15 28.10
CA SER A 88 -0.94 3.64 29.15
C SER A 88 -1.58 4.76 29.99
N GLU A 89 -2.86 5.08 29.75
CA GLU A 89 -3.67 5.97 30.58
C GLU A 89 -4.97 5.27 30.96
N ASN A 90 -5.26 5.25 32.27
CA ASN A 90 -6.49 4.77 32.93
C ASN A 90 -6.54 3.31 33.45
N LYS A 91 -5.93 3.16 34.63
CA LYS A 91 -6.47 2.66 35.92
C LYS A 91 -7.47 1.47 35.90
N GLU A 92 -7.00 0.39 36.55
CA GLU A 92 -7.64 -0.43 37.60
C GLU A 92 -9.18 -0.57 37.61
N SER A 93 -9.66 -1.83 37.56
CA SER A 93 -10.26 -2.46 38.75
C SER A 93 -10.58 -3.94 38.53
N ASN A 94 -9.93 -4.75 39.36
CA ASN A 94 -10.32 -6.05 39.92
C ASN A 94 -11.83 -6.36 39.96
N TYR A 95 -12.26 -7.56 39.51
CA TYR A 95 -13.29 -8.39 40.18
C TYR A 95 -13.19 -9.86 39.73
N GLN A 96 -12.96 -10.77 40.69
CA GLN A 96 -13.19 -12.21 40.55
C GLN A 96 -14.68 -12.58 40.71
N PRO A 97 -15.16 -13.66 40.08
CA PRO A 97 -16.48 -14.21 40.37
C PRO A 97 -16.41 -15.28 41.47
N LYS A 98 -17.27 -15.14 42.49
CA LYS A 98 -17.60 -16.20 43.46
C LYS A 98 -18.75 -17.04 42.90
N THR A 99 -18.55 -18.34 42.76
CA THR A 99 -19.61 -19.31 42.46
C THR A 99 -20.03 -20.04 43.74
N SER A 100 -21.21 -19.71 44.25
CA SER A 100 -22.01 -20.56 45.14
C SER A 100 -23.23 -21.00 44.32
N GLY A 101 -23.41 -22.28 44.01
CA GLY A 101 -23.93 -23.26 44.96
C GLY A 101 -25.45 -23.12 45.05
N ILE A 102 -26.20 -23.80 44.17
CA ILE A 102 -27.66 -23.82 44.23
C ILE A 102 -28.14 -25.28 44.26
N GLU A 103 -28.74 -25.63 45.39
CA GLU A 103 -29.51 -26.84 45.65
C GLU A 103 -30.69 -26.96 44.68
N LYS A 104 -30.95 -28.21 44.28
CA LYS A 104 -32.13 -28.61 43.52
C LYS A 104 -33.37 -28.53 44.40
N LYS A 105 -34.33 -27.68 44.03
CA LYS A 105 -35.76 -27.85 44.37
C LYS A 105 -36.61 -27.71 43.11
N TYR A 106 -37.43 -28.73 42.88
CA TYR A 106 -38.35 -28.91 41.77
C TYR A 106 -39.45 -27.84 41.76
N LEU A 107 -39.58 -27.12 40.64
CA LEU A 107 -40.79 -26.42 40.17
C LEU A 107 -40.68 -26.31 38.63
N PRO A 108 -41.51 -27.01 37.83
CA PRO A 108 -41.41 -27.00 36.37
C PRO A 108 -42.25 -25.89 35.71
N ASP A 109 -41.92 -25.57 34.47
CA ASP A 109 -42.53 -24.63 33.50
C ASP A 109 -42.18 -23.14 33.61
N SER A 110 -42.35 -22.46 34.75
CA SER A 110 -42.18 -20.98 34.74
C SER A 110 -40.72 -20.50 34.60
N LYS A 111 -39.72 -21.29 35.03
CA LYS A 111 -38.31 -20.90 34.91
C LYS A 111 -37.74 -21.13 33.51
N GLU A 112 -38.26 -22.08 32.76
CA GLU A 112 -37.79 -22.39 31.41
C GLU A 112 -38.20 -21.28 30.44
N ASP A 113 -39.43 -20.77 30.58
CA ASP A 113 -39.91 -19.61 29.81
C ASP A 113 -39.13 -18.32 30.13
N ILE A 114 -38.77 -18.10 31.40
CA ILE A 114 -37.96 -16.93 31.81
C ILE A 114 -36.54 -17.06 31.26
N LEU A 115 -35.92 -18.25 31.36
CA LEU A 115 -34.58 -18.49 30.83
C LEU A 115 -34.55 -18.47 29.30
N GLN A 116 -35.62 -18.86 28.63
CA GLN A 116 -35.76 -18.80 27.18
C GLN A 116 -36.00 -17.35 26.71
N ALA A 117 -36.77 -16.56 27.44
CA ALA A 117 -36.92 -15.13 27.21
C ALA A 117 -35.61 -14.38 27.44
N GLU A 118 -34.87 -14.67 28.52
CA GLU A 118 -33.53 -14.10 28.77
C GLU A 118 -32.53 -14.53 27.70
N ASN A 119 -32.52 -15.79 27.27
CA ASN A 119 -31.68 -16.22 26.15
C ASN A 119 -32.03 -15.53 24.84
N ASN A 120 -33.31 -15.30 24.56
CA ASN A 120 -33.75 -14.59 23.36
C ASN A 120 -33.33 -13.12 23.39
N VAL A 121 -33.49 -12.43 24.53
CA VAL A 121 -33.03 -11.05 24.72
C VAL A 121 -31.51 -10.97 24.63
N HIS A 122 -30.79 -11.92 25.24
CA HIS A 122 -29.34 -11.98 25.19
C HIS A 122 -28.83 -12.22 23.76
N ASN A 123 -29.43 -13.16 23.02
CA ASN A 123 -29.12 -13.42 21.62
C ASN A 123 -29.41 -12.20 20.74
N GLN A 124 -30.56 -11.54 20.93
CA GLN A 124 -30.93 -10.34 20.18
C GLN A 124 -29.98 -9.17 20.48
N HIS A 125 -29.55 -9.01 21.73
CA HIS A 125 -28.52 -8.05 22.11
C HIS A 125 -27.16 -8.38 21.48
N LEU A 126 -26.77 -9.66 21.44
CA LEU A 126 -25.52 -10.11 20.83
C LEU A 126 -25.52 -9.87 19.30
N THR A 127 -26.64 -10.15 18.62
CA THR A 127 -26.82 -9.86 17.19
C THR A 127 -26.78 -8.35 16.91
N ASN A 128 -27.44 -7.54 17.72
CA ASN A 128 -27.41 -6.08 17.57
C ASN A 128 -26.01 -5.51 17.85
N GLN A 129 -25.28 -6.06 18.82
CA GLN A 129 -23.90 -5.68 19.11
C GLN A 129 -22.94 -6.08 17.97
N GLN A 130 -23.15 -7.25 17.36
CA GLN A 130 -22.39 -7.68 16.17
C GLN A 130 -22.71 -6.81 14.95
N MET A 131 -23.97 -6.44 14.73
CA MET A 131 -24.37 -5.57 13.62
C MET A 131 -23.81 -4.15 13.76
N THR A 132 -23.81 -3.59 14.98
CA THR A 132 -23.27 -2.26 15.25
C THR A 132 -21.74 -2.21 15.16
N THR A 133 -21.04 -3.26 15.62
CA THR A 133 -19.58 -3.38 15.47
C THR A 133 -19.18 -3.58 14.01
N CYS A 134 -19.92 -4.40 13.25
CA CYS A 134 -19.72 -4.58 11.81
C CYS A 134 -19.96 -3.26 11.03
N HIS A 135 -21.05 -2.55 11.31
CA HIS A 135 -21.31 -1.24 10.71
C HIS A 135 -20.20 -0.21 11.01
N ARG A 136 -19.70 -0.20 12.25
CA ARG A 136 -18.61 0.71 12.65
C ARG A 136 -17.29 0.34 11.95
N ALA A 137 -16.99 -0.94 11.79
CA ALA A 137 -15.82 -1.42 11.06
C ALA A 137 -15.89 -1.08 9.57
N VAL A 138 -17.04 -1.31 8.91
CA VAL A 138 -17.25 -0.98 7.50
C VAL A 138 -17.13 0.53 7.27
N LYS A 139 -17.71 1.35 8.15
CA LYS A 139 -17.60 2.82 8.05
C LYS A 139 -16.16 3.32 8.22
N ASN A 140 -15.36 2.66 9.06
CA ASN A 140 -13.95 3.01 9.25
C ASN A 140 -13.09 2.56 8.06
N LEU A 141 -13.38 1.40 7.47
CA LEU A 141 -12.70 0.91 6.26
C LEU A 141 -12.97 1.82 5.06
N GLN A 142 -14.23 2.24 4.83
CA GLN A 142 -14.57 3.19 3.76
C GLN A 142 -13.87 4.55 3.93
N LYS A 143 -13.69 5.02 5.16
CA LYS A 143 -12.97 6.27 5.44
C LYS A 143 -11.47 6.15 5.18
N ALA A 144 -10.87 5.01 5.54
CA ALA A 144 -9.45 4.74 5.32
C ALA A 144 -9.14 4.54 3.82
N GLU A 145 -10.02 3.84 3.09
CA GLU A 145 -9.91 3.63 1.65
C GLU A 145 -10.05 4.95 0.88
N GLY A 146 -10.99 5.82 1.27
CA GLY A 146 -11.14 7.16 0.69
C GLY A 146 -9.94 8.08 0.92
N HIS A 147 -9.28 8.00 2.08
CA HIS A 147 -8.04 8.74 2.34
C HIS A 147 -6.87 8.20 1.52
N ALA A 148 -6.68 6.89 1.46
CA ALA A 148 -5.58 6.28 0.69
C ALA A 148 -5.68 6.59 -0.81
N ILE A 149 -6.90 6.58 -1.38
CA ILE A 149 -7.14 6.93 -2.79
C ILE A 149 -6.86 8.42 -3.03
N ASN A 150 -7.29 9.30 -2.12
CA ASN A 150 -7.03 10.74 -2.25
C ASN A 150 -5.55 11.08 -2.11
N ASP A 151 -4.83 10.44 -1.18
CA ASP A 151 -3.40 10.63 -0.98
C ASP A 151 -2.60 10.14 -2.20
N PHE A 152 -2.95 8.97 -2.75
CA PHE A 152 -2.33 8.44 -3.96
C PHE A 152 -2.55 9.38 -5.17
N ASN A 153 -3.79 9.81 -5.37
CA ASN A 153 -4.13 10.76 -6.45
C ASN A 153 -3.41 12.10 -6.26
N SER A 154 -3.26 12.58 -5.01
CA SER A 154 -2.53 13.82 -4.71
C SER A 154 -1.05 13.70 -5.07
N ILE A 155 -0.40 12.58 -4.71
CA ILE A 155 1.01 12.31 -5.04
C ILE A 155 1.21 12.21 -6.56
N ASP A 156 0.29 11.55 -7.27
CA ASP A 156 0.36 11.43 -8.73
C ASP A 156 0.15 12.76 -9.45
N ILE A 157 -0.75 13.61 -8.95
CA ILE A 157 -0.95 14.97 -9.48
C ILE A 157 0.31 15.82 -9.26
N GLU A 158 0.92 15.77 -8.08
CA GLU A 158 2.14 16.52 -7.77
C GLU A 158 3.32 16.07 -8.64
N ARG A 159 3.47 14.76 -8.86
CA ARG A 159 4.45 14.17 -9.79
C ARG A 159 4.24 14.67 -11.22
N LEU A 160 3.00 14.67 -11.72
CA LEU A 160 2.67 15.17 -13.05
C LEU A 160 2.94 16.67 -13.19
N GLN A 161 2.66 17.46 -12.16
CA GLN A 161 2.98 18.88 -12.13
C GLN A 161 4.50 19.13 -12.19
N GLN A 162 5.28 18.34 -11.46
CA GLN A 162 6.74 18.44 -11.48
C GLN A 162 7.32 18.04 -12.85
N GLU A 163 6.79 16.98 -13.48
CA GLU A 163 7.18 16.57 -14.84
C GLU A 163 6.83 17.64 -15.88
N LEU A 164 5.65 18.28 -15.74
CA LEU A 164 5.23 19.38 -16.60
C LEU A 164 6.15 20.60 -16.44
N ALA A 165 6.55 20.93 -15.22
CA ALA A 165 7.52 22.00 -14.96
C ALA A 165 8.88 21.70 -15.62
N MET A 166 9.40 20.47 -15.50
CA MET A 166 10.65 20.06 -16.15
C MET A 166 10.55 20.08 -17.69
N LYS A 167 9.41 19.68 -18.26
CA LYS A 167 9.21 19.78 -19.72
C LYS A 167 9.13 21.23 -20.17
N ASN A 168 8.49 22.12 -19.40
CA ASN A 168 8.45 23.55 -19.71
C ASN A 168 9.83 24.20 -19.65
N THR A 169 10.67 23.88 -18.66
CA THR A 169 12.06 24.37 -18.64
C THR A 169 12.83 23.84 -19.84
N LYS A 170 12.63 22.58 -20.23
CA LYS A 170 13.28 22.03 -21.42
C LYS A 170 12.84 22.71 -22.71
N ILE A 171 11.55 23.01 -22.85
CA ILE A 171 11.03 23.78 -23.99
C ILE A 171 11.66 25.18 -24.01
N GLN A 172 11.79 25.85 -22.87
CA GLN A 172 12.46 27.15 -22.80
C GLN A 172 13.95 27.08 -23.17
N GLU A 173 14.67 26.05 -22.74
CA GLU A 173 16.06 25.82 -23.16
C GLU A 173 16.15 25.63 -24.67
N LEU A 174 15.29 24.78 -25.24
CA LEU A 174 15.25 24.56 -26.69
C LEU A 174 14.84 25.82 -27.45
N ALA A 175 13.94 26.63 -26.91
CA ALA A 175 13.60 27.92 -27.50
C ALA A 175 14.81 28.88 -27.51
N LYS A 176 15.59 28.91 -26.42
CA LYS A 176 16.84 29.69 -26.36
C LYS A 176 17.88 29.18 -27.35
N THR A 177 18.07 27.86 -27.49
CA THR A 177 19.02 27.31 -28.47
C THR A 177 18.58 27.61 -29.90
N VAL A 178 17.28 27.51 -30.21
CA VAL A 178 16.74 27.93 -31.51
C VAL A 178 16.97 29.41 -31.75
N GLU A 179 16.80 30.27 -30.74
CA GLU A 179 17.06 31.71 -30.87
C GLU A 179 18.54 32.01 -31.14
N VAL A 180 19.46 31.31 -30.47
CA VAL A 180 20.92 31.40 -30.72
C VAL A 180 21.25 30.95 -32.13
N LEU A 181 20.76 29.78 -32.56
CA LEU A 181 20.98 29.27 -33.92
C LEU A 181 20.38 30.19 -34.99
N GLN A 182 19.23 30.83 -34.71
CA GLN A 182 18.65 31.84 -35.60
C GLN A 182 19.46 33.13 -35.63
N LYS A 183 20.09 33.54 -34.51
CA LYS A 183 21.03 34.67 -34.49
C LYS A 183 22.30 34.34 -35.27
N GLU A 184 22.87 33.15 -35.08
CA GLU A 184 24.03 32.66 -35.85
C GLU A 184 23.73 32.54 -37.34
N ARG A 185 22.56 32.02 -37.72
CA ARG A 185 22.13 31.99 -39.13
C ARG A 185 22.06 33.40 -39.72
N ARG A 186 21.52 34.37 -38.97
CA ARG A 186 21.45 35.77 -39.41
C ARG A 186 22.83 36.43 -39.52
N THR A 187 23.75 36.16 -38.60
CA THR A 187 25.12 36.68 -38.68
C THR A 187 25.90 36.04 -39.83
N LEU A 188 25.78 34.73 -40.02
CA LEU A 188 26.38 34.03 -41.15
C LEU A 188 25.85 34.56 -42.49
N LEU A 189 24.54 34.70 -42.66
CA LEU A 189 23.94 35.26 -43.88
C LEU A 189 24.35 36.73 -44.12
N SER A 190 24.42 37.56 -43.06
CA SER A 190 24.90 38.95 -43.15
C SER A 190 26.39 39.04 -43.51
N ASN A 191 27.21 38.12 -43.00
CA ASN A 191 28.62 38.01 -43.35
C ASN A 191 28.78 37.47 -44.79
N GLN A 192 27.89 36.59 -45.24
CA GLN A 192 27.84 36.10 -46.62
C GLN A 192 27.51 37.22 -47.61
N THR A 193 26.56 38.11 -47.27
CA THR A 193 26.27 39.30 -48.10
C THR A 193 27.39 40.34 -48.10
N LYS A 194 28.22 40.40 -47.05
CA LYS A 194 29.44 41.24 -47.03
C LYS A 194 30.57 40.63 -47.85
N VAL A 195 30.74 39.31 -47.81
CA VAL A 195 31.72 38.56 -48.62
C VAL A 195 31.33 38.58 -50.10
N GLU A 196 30.03 38.46 -50.45
CA GLU A 196 29.51 38.69 -51.80
C GLU A 196 29.76 40.12 -52.27
N LYS A 197 29.53 41.15 -51.43
CA LYS A 197 29.85 42.56 -51.78
C LYS A 197 31.35 42.84 -51.93
N ILE A 198 32.23 42.03 -51.31
CA ILE A 198 33.69 42.13 -51.45
C ILE A 198 34.15 41.39 -52.71
N TRP A 199 33.53 40.27 -53.07
CA TRP A 199 33.80 39.56 -54.33
C TRP A 199 33.21 40.27 -55.56
N GLU A 200 32.03 40.89 -55.47
CA GLU A 200 31.42 41.70 -56.54
C GLU A 200 32.22 42.97 -56.88
N LYS A 201 33.12 43.41 -55.99
CA LYS A 201 34.06 44.51 -56.29
C LYS A 201 35.34 44.06 -57.01
N LYS A 202 35.61 42.76 -57.12
CA LYS A 202 36.81 42.22 -57.80
C LYS A 202 36.53 41.52 -59.13
N THR A 203 35.27 41.40 -59.54
CA THR A 203 34.90 40.78 -60.82
C THR A 203 33.91 41.64 -61.61
N LYS A 204 34.42 42.69 -62.25
CA LYS A 204 33.78 43.30 -63.43
C LYS A 204 34.70 43.12 -64.65
N PRO A 205 34.23 42.46 -65.72
CA PRO A 205 34.83 42.58 -67.05
C PRO A 205 34.06 43.65 -67.86
N SER A 206 34.78 44.56 -68.52
CA SER A 206 34.25 45.24 -69.73
C SER A 206 35.41 45.75 -70.58
N LYS A 207 35.30 45.51 -71.88
CA LYS A 207 36.26 45.77 -72.97
C LYS A 207 35.94 47.08 -73.71
N ALA A 208 36.89 47.46 -74.59
CA ALA A 208 36.91 48.50 -75.64
C ALA A 208 37.55 49.83 -75.16
N ASP A 209 38.54 50.44 -75.82
CA ASP A 209 38.89 50.59 -77.25
C ASP A 209 40.44 50.59 -77.45
N ARG A 210 41.02 49.96 -78.49
CA ARG A 210 41.24 50.40 -79.89
C ARG A 210 42.21 51.60 -80.08
N ILE A 211 43.39 51.28 -80.66
CA ILE A 211 44.18 51.97 -81.73
C ILE A 211 45.69 52.05 -81.41
N ASN A 212 46.47 51.34 -82.25
CA ASN A 212 47.79 51.57 -82.88
C ASN A 212 48.80 52.55 -82.19
N THR A 213 50.11 52.34 -82.21
CA THR A 213 50.98 52.35 -83.40
C THR A 213 52.46 52.08 -82.99
N GLU A 214 53.17 51.24 -83.76
CA GLU A 214 54.63 51.22 -84.07
C GLU A 214 55.68 50.93 -82.96
N SER A 215 56.41 49.80 -83.03
CA SER A 215 57.74 49.59 -83.69
C SER A 215 58.82 49.49 -82.60
N SER A 216 59.73 48.52 -82.51
CA SER A 216 60.48 47.77 -83.52
C SER A 216 61.05 46.45 -82.96
N SER A 217 61.20 45.49 -83.87
CA SER A 217 62.20 44.42 -84.00
C SER A 217 62.52 43.48 -82.81
N THR A 218 62.19 42.18 -82.88
CA THR A 218 63.02 41.09 -83.47
C THR A 218 64.51 41.19 -83.12
N GLN A 219 65.20 40.22 -82.51
CA GLN A 219 65.26 38.80 -82.87
C GLN A 219 66.35 38.13 -82.00
N TYR A 220 66.23 36.81 -81.76
CA TYR A 220 67.33 35.83 -81.65
C TYR A 220 68.36 35.99 -80.50
N LEU A 221 69.08 34.99 -79.99
CA LEU A 221 69.11 33.52 -80.01
C LEU A 221 70.24 33.20 -78.99
N GLU A 222 70.11 32.09 -78.27
CA GLU A 222 71.20 31.18 -77.86
C GLU A 222 72.65 31.71 -77.87
N ASN A 223 73.28 31.77 -76.68
CA ASN A 223 74.71 32.06 -76.55
C ASN A 223 75.39 31.04 -75.63
N PRO A 224 76.00 29.99 -76.20
CA PRO A 224 77.20 29.36 -75.67
C PRO A 224 78.37 29.78 -76.59
N GLU A 225 79.25 30.66 -76.12
CA GLU A 225 80.49 30.95 -76.86
C GLU A 225 81.71 30.37 -76.13
N PRO A 226 82.31 29.30 -76.68
CA PRO A 226 83.74 29.05 -76.62
C PRO A 226 84.47 29.82 -77.74
N PHE A 227 85.57 30.48 -77.37
CA PHE A 227 86.70 31.03 -78.17
C PHE A 227 86.56 31.26 -79.70
N PRO A 228 87.04 32.44 -80.17
CA PRO A 228 87.80 32.56 -81.41
C PRO A 228 89.23 33.11 -81.15
N ALA A 229 90.27 32.45 -81.66
CA ALA A 229 90.87 32.61 -82.99
C ALA A 229 91.96 33.70 -83.03
N THR A 230 93.20 33.22 -82.96
CA THR A 230 94.47 33.73 -83.50
C THR A 230 94.46 35.14 -84.14
N LEU A 231 95.02 36.11 -83.43
CA LEU A 231 95.63 37.30 -84.04
C LEU A 231 97.10 36.98 -84.36
N ASP A 232 97.28 36.52 -85.59
CA ASP A 232 98.54 36.55 -86.32
C ASP A 232 98.95 38.01 -86.62
N GLU A 233 100.23 38.24 -86.88
CA GLU A 233 100.89 39.54 -87.15
C GLU A 233 101.25 40.40 -85.93
N LYS A 234 102.29 39.98 -85.19
CA LYS A 234 103.31 40.91 -84.67
C LYS A 234 104.71 40.39 -85.00
N CYS A 235 105.48 41.25 -85.66
CA CYS A 235 106.77 41.04 -86.28
C CYS A 235 107.78 40.29 -85.39
N TYR A 236 108.30 39.18 -85.91
CA TYR A 236 109.45 38.47 -85.36
C TYR A 236 110.70 39.37 -85.42
N GLN A 237 111.18 39.82 -84.26
CA GLN A 237 112.51 40.41 -84.09
C GLN A 237 113.43 39.35 -83.47
N PRO A 238 114.41 38.79 -84.22
CA PRO A 238 115.25 37.68 -83.78
C PRO A 238 116.14 37.93 -82.54
N ASN A 239 116.17 39.15 -81.98
CA ASN A 239 117.12 39.53 -80.93
C ASN A 239 116.47 39.84 -79.56
N VAL A 240 115.16 39.61 -79.37
CA VAL A 240 114.48 39.87 -78.06
C VAL A 240 114.43 38.62 -77.16
N PHE A 241 114.89 37.47 -77.65
CA PHE A 241 114.91 36.20 -76.90
C PHE A 241 116.30 35.85 -76.33
N ALA A 242 117.12 36.85 -76.06
CA ALA A 242 118.36 36.71 -75.31
C ALA A 242 118.20 37.32 -73.91
N GLY A 243 117.46 36.61 -73.05
CA GLY A 243 117.59 36.73 -71.60
C GLY A 243 116.30 36.96 -70.83
N LEU A 244 115.77 35.90 -70.20
CA LEU A 244 115.49 35.84 -68.76
C LEU A 244 115.73 34.39 -68.32
N HIS A 245 116.58 34.21 -67.31
CA HIS A 245 117.11 32.92 -66.85
C HIS A 245 116.01 32.14 -66.10
N ILE A 246 116.03 30.80 -66.13
CA ILE A 246 115.01 29.89 -65.52
C ILE A 246 114.53 30.25 -64.09
N SER A 247 115.32 31.04 -63.35
CA SER A 247 115.07 31.48 -61.98
C SER A 247 113.91 32.47 -61.85
N ASP A 248 113.72 33.36 -62.82
CA ASP A 248 112.71 34.43 -62.73
C ASP A 248 111.28 33.86 -62.86
N VAL A 249 111.11 32.86 -63.73
CA VAL A 249 109.84 32.14 -63.91
C VAL A 249 109.47 31.33 -62.67
N LEU A 250 110.45 30.75 -61.98
CA LEU A 250 110.21 30.01 -60.73
C LEU A 250 109.78 30.94 -59.59
N GLN A 251 110.38 32.13 -59.50
CA GLN A 251 110.02 33.13 -58.50
C GLN A 251 108.63 33.73 -58.76
N GLU A 252 108.27 33.95 -60.02
CA GLU A 252 106.92 34.40 -60.39
C GLU A 252 105.87 33.30 -60.12
N ASN A 253 106.19 32.02 -60.36
CA ASN A 253 105.30 30.90 -60.06
C ASN A 253 105.04 30.75 -58.54
N GLU A 254 106.08 30.89 -57.71
CA GLU A 254 105.95 30.94 -56.25
C GLU A 254 105.07 32.11 -55.81
N LYS A 255 105.26 33.30 -56.38
CA LYS A 255 104.44 34.48 -56.08
C LYS A 255 102.97 34.27 -56.46
N LEU A 256 102.69 33.71 -57.63
CA LEU A 256 101.33 33.44 -58.11
C LEU A 256 100.63 32.36 -57.26
N LYS A 257 101.36 31.34 -56.81
CA LYS A 257 100.82 30.32 -55.88
C LYS A 257 100.38 30.97 -54.56
N LEU A 258 101.20 31.85 -54.00
CA LEU A 258 100.86 32.57 -52.78
C LEU A 258 99.64 33.47 -52.97
N GLU A 259 99.51 34.14 -54.12
CA GLU A 259 98.37 35.00 -54.44
C GLU A 259 97.07 34.20 -54.63
N ILE A 260 97.15 33.02 -55.25
CA ILE A 260 96.02 32.08 -55.37
C ILE A 260 95.59 31.57 -53.98
N GLU A 261 96.55 31.19 -53.13
CA GLU A 261 96.26 30.73 -51.77
C GLU A 261 95.60 31.84 -50.94
N GLN A 262 96.07 33.08 -51.09
CA GLN A 262 95.49 34.25 -50.42
C GLN A 262 94.08 34.57 -50.93
N LEU A 263 93.83 34.46 -52.24
CA LEU A 263 92.50 34.59 -52.83
C LEU A 263 91.55 33.50 -52.33
N ILE A 264 91.99 32.24 -52.27
CA ILE A 264 91.19 31.13 -51.72
C ILE A 264 90.79 31.45 -50.28
N LEU A 265 91.74 31.85 -49.43
CA LEU A 265 91.45 32.21 -48.05
C LEU A 265 90.48 33.39 -47.92
N GLU A 266 90.60 34.41 -48.77
CA GLU A 266 89.69 35.56 -48.76
C GLU A 266 88.28 35.16 -49.24
N THR A 267 88.17 34.30 -50.27
CA THR A 267 86.86 33.77 -50.70
C THR A 267 86.20 32.89 -49.64
N GLU A 268 86.98 32.08 -48.93
CA GLU A 268 86.50 31.22 -47.86
C GLU A 268 86.01 32.06 -46.67
N LYS A 269 86.77 33.10 -46.29
CA LYS A 269 86.37 34.06 -45.26
C LYS A 269 85.09 34.82 -45.63
N GLN A 270 84.94 35.23 -46.89
CA GLN A 270 83.71 35.87 -47.38
C GLN A 270 82.50 34.93 -47.34
N LYS A 271 82.68 33.66 -47.70
CA LYS A 271 81.62 32.64 -47.60
C LYS A 271 81.18 32.42 -46.16
N VAL A 272 82.11 32.30 -45.22
CA VAL A 272 81.82 32.12 -43.79
C VAL A 272 81.13 33.36 -43.21
N THR A 273 81.56 34.56 -43.58
CA THR A 273 80.91 35.80 -43.11
C THR A 273 79.49 35.96 -43.66
N LEU A 274 79.25 35.62 -44.92
CA LEU A 274 77.90 35.60 -45.50
C LEU A 274 77.01 34.54 -44.84
N GLN A 275 77.54 33.34 -44.58
CA GLN A 275 76.82 32.27 -43.90
C GLN A 275 76.48 32.64 -42.45
N ALA A 276 77.40 33.27 -41.73
CA ALA A 276 77.17 33.78 -40.38
C ALA A 276 76.14 34.92 -40.37
N ALA A 277 76.20 35.84 -41.34
CA ALA A 277 75.22 36.91 -41.48
C ALA A 277 73.80 36.40 -41.79
N LEU A 278 73.69 35.28 -42.53
CA LEU A 278 72.41 34.63 -42.82
C LEU A 278 71.76 34.00 -41.57
N VAL A 279 72.60 33.46 -40.66
CA VAL A 279 72.18 32.89 -39.37
C VAL A 279 71.85 33.99 -38.35
N LEU A 280 72.56 35.12 -38.41
CA LEU A 280 72.31 36.30 -37.55
C LEU A 280 71.14 37.17 -38.00
N LEU A 281 70.60 36.97 -39.21
CA LEU A 281 69.43 37.70 -39.71
C LEU A 281 68.18 37.34 -38.87
N PRO A 282 67.62 38.27 -38.09
CA PRO A 282 66.52 37.99 -37.15
C PRO A 282 65.26 37.45 -37.83
N TYR A 283 65.07 37.77 -39.11
CA TYR A 283 63.92 37.36 -39.92
C TYR A 283 63.92 35.85 -40.26
N SER A 284 65.09 35.27 -40.52
CA SER A 284 65.24 33.84 -40.84
C SER A 284 64.93 32.97 -39.61
N THR A 285 65.54 33.32 -38.47
CA THR A 285 65.35 32.62 -37.20
C THR A 285 63.94 32.82 -36.64
N GLY A 286 63.37 34.02 -36.78
CA GLY A 286 62.00 34.31 -36.33
C GLY A 286 60.92 33.61 -37.16
N MET A 287 61.12 33.43 -38.47
CA MET A 287 60.20 32.65 -39.32
C MET A 287 60.20 31.16 -38.97
N ASN A 288 61.36 30.57 -38.69
CA ASN A 288 61.45 29.18 -38.27
C ASN A 288 60.78 28.94 -36.91
N LEU A 289 60.97 29.86 -35.95
CA LEU A 289 60.35 29.77 -34.63
C LEU A 289 58.81 29.90 -34.71
N LEU A 290 58.30 30.83 -35.53
CA LEU A 290 56.86 30.99 -35.73
C LEU A 290 56.24 29.74 -36.40
N LEU A 291 56.95 29.14 -37.36
CA LEU A 291 56.49 27.92 -38.02
C LEU A 291 56.41 26.76 -37.00
N GLU A 292 57.44 26.62 -36.16
CA GLU A 292 57.49 25.64 -35.07
C GLU A 292 56.37 25.88 -34.03
N ASP A 293 56.09 27.13 -33.66
CA ASP A 293 54.97 27.50 -32.78
C ASP A 293 53.60 27.15 -33.42
N THR A 294 53.45 27.33 -34.74
CA THR A 294 52.19 26.96 -35.43
C THR A 294 52.03 25.45 -35.57
N GLU A 295 53.12 24.71 -35.79
CA GLU A 295 53.10 23.25 -35.86
C GLU A 295 52.83 22.63 -34.50
N THR A 296 53.44 23.15 -33.43
CA THR A 296 53.17 22.73 -32.05
C THR A 296 51.73 23.02 -31.65
N TYR A 297 51.21 24.22 -31.94
CA TYR A 297 49.80 24.56 -31.71
C TYR A 297 48.84 23.63 -32.48
N ALA A 298 49.13 23.33 -33.75
CA ALA A 298 48.33 22.41 -34.55
C ALA A 298 48.38 20.99 -33.97
N ALA A 299 49.56 20.53 -33.54
CA ALA A 299 49.74 19.22 -32.91
C ALA A 299 49.00 19.12 -31.58
N GLU A 300 49.04 20.15 -30.73
CA GLU A 300 48.29 20.24 -29.48
C GLU A 300 46.78 20.24 -29.74
N HIS A 301 46.30 21.02 -30.70
CA HIS A 301 44.89 21.05 -31.07
C HIS A 301 44.41 19.68 -31.57
N ILE A 302 45.19 19.01 -32.42
CA ILE A 302 44.90 17.63 -32.87
C ILE A 302 44.89 16.66 -31.69
N SER A 303 45.81 16.82 -30.74
CA SER A 303 45.87 15.99 -29.53
C SER A 303 44.62 16.20 -28.65
N CYS A 304 44.23 17.45 -28.39
CA CYS A 304 43.00 17.79 -27.68
C CYS A 304 41.76 17.20 -28.37
N LEU A 305 41.68 17.30 -29.70
CA LEU A 305 40.57 16.76 -30.48
C LEU A 305 40.51 15.23 -30.38
N LYS A 306 41.66 14.55 -30.44
CA LYS A 306 41.76 13.09 -30.27
C LYS A 306 41.32 12.66 -28.87
N VAL A 307 41.75 13.37 -27.83
CA VAL A 307 41.34 13.09 -26.44
C VAL A 307 39.83 13.32 -26.25
N ALA A 308 39.28 14.41 -26.81
CA ALA A 308 37.85 14.68 -26.75
C ALA A 308 37.03 13.60 -27.48
N HIS A 309 37.47 13.17 -28.66
CA HIS A 309 36.85 12.09 -29.41
C HIS A 309 36.91 10.76 -28.65
N GLN A 310 38.07 10.41 -28.10
CA GLN A 310 38.24 9.19 -27.31
C GLN A 310 37.31 9.18 -26.08
N LYS A 311 37.21 10.32 -25.39
CA LYS A 311 36.30 10.49 -24.26
C LYS A 311 34.83 10.33 -24.66
N GLU A 312 34.44 10.83 -25.84
CA GLU A 312 33.07 10.68 -26.33
C GLU A 312 32.76 9.22 -26.71
N LEU A 313 33.71 8.51 -27.32
CA LEU A 313 33.56 7.07 -27.57
C LEU A 313 33.39 6.28 -26.25
N GLU A 314 34.23 6.56 -25.25
CA GLU A 314 34.11 5.94 -23.93
C GLU A 314 32.77 6.27 -23.27
N ARG A 315 32.28 7.51 -23.40
CA ARG A 315 30.95 7.91 -22.91
C ARG A 315 29.84 7.10 -23.57
N ILE A 316 29.87 6.92 -24.89
CA ILE A 316 28.88 6.13 -25.63
C ILE A 316 28.92 4.67 -25.20
N ILE A 317 30.12 4.07 -25.10
CA ILE A 317 30.29 2.67 -24.70
C ILE A 317 29.78 2.44 -23.27
N THR A 318 30.14 3.34 -22.34
CA THR A 318 29.69 3.23 -20.94
C THR A 318 28.19 3.43 -20.80
N GLN A 319 27.59 4.38 -21.51
CA GLN A 319 26.15 4.55 -21.54
C GLN A 319 25.44 3.30 -22.08
N HIS A 320 25.90 2.76 -23.21
CA HIS A 320 25.34 1.54 -23.78
C HIS A 320 25.48 0.34 -22.81
N ALA A 321 26.63 0.20 -22.13
CA ALA A 321 26.83 -0.84 -21.14
C ALA A 321 25.90 -0.71 -19.92
N LEU A 322 25.56 0.52 -19.50
CA LEU A 322 24.62 0.76 -18.40
C LEU A 322 23.18 0.46 -18.81
N GLU A 323 22.74 0.95 -19.97
CA GLU A 323 21.38 0.76 -20.50
C GLU A 323 21.10 -0.72 -20.82
N HIS A 324 22.11 -1.44 -21.31
CA HIS A 324 22.02 -2.87 -21.63
C HIS A 324 22.68 -3.76 -20.56
N SER A 325 22.96 -3.22 -19.38
CA SER A 325 23.46 -4.01 -18.27
C SER A 325 22.46 -5.11 -17.92
N SER A 326 22.95 -6.27 -17.50
CA SER A 326 22.08 -7.35 -17.01
C SER A 326 21.17 -6.88 -15.87
N SER A 327 21.64 -5.90 -15.08
CA SER A 327 20.86 -5.25 -14.03
C SER A 327 19.65 -4.50 -14.60
N LYS A 328 19.82 -3.72 -15.67
CA LYS A 328 18.70 -3.00 -16.30
C LYS A 328 17.68 -3.95 -16.93
N VAL A 329 18.18 -5.01 -17.58
CA VAL A 329 17.32 -6.06 -18.14
C VAL A 329 16.55 -6.77 -17.01
N ALA A 330 17.20 -7.14 -15.92
CA ALA A 330 16.55 -7.77 -14.77
C ALA A 330 15.50 -6.86 -14.12
N GLU A 331 15.75 -5.55 -14.02
CA GLU A 331 14.77 -4.58 -13.52
C GLU A 331 13.50 -4.56 -14.39
N LEU A 332 13.66 -4.49 -15.71
CA LEU A 332 12.54 -4.51 -16.65
C LEU A 332 11.81 -5.85 -16.62
N THR A 333 12.53 -6.97 -16.58
CA THR A 333 11.95 -8.32 -16.45
C THR A 333 11.16 -8.45 -15.14
N ASN A 334 11.67 -7.95 -14.02
CA ASN A 334 10.95 -7.97 -12.74
C ASN A 334 9.69 -7.10 -12.79
N LYS A 335 9.75 -5.92 -13.43
CA LYS A 335 8.58 -5.06 -13.64
C LYS A 335 7.51 -5.76 -14.48
N VAL A 336 7.92 -6.38 -15.60
CA VAL A 336 7.03 -7.16 -16.47
C VAL A 336 6.43 -8.34 -15.70
N SER A 337 7.25 -9.14 -15.01
CA SER A 337 6.79 -10.27 -14.20
C SER A 337 5.79 -9.86 -13.12
N THR A 338 6.03 -8.74 -12.44
CA THR A 338 5.09 -8.20 -11.44
C THR A 338 3.76 -7.82 -12.07
N GLN A 339 3.79 -7.19 -13.24
CA GLN A 339 2.58 -6.84 -13.99
C GLN A 339 1.84 -8.09 -14.48
N GLU A 340 2.54 -9.12 -14.96
CA GLU A 340 1.96 -10.39 -15.37
C GLU A 340 1.23 -11.09 -14.21
N ILE A 341 1.84 -11.10 -13.02
CA ILE A 341 1.21 -11.64 -11.81
C ILE A 341 -0.06 -10.85 -11.46
N MET A 342 -0.02 -9.52 -11.55
CA MET A 342 -1.19 -8.67 -11.30
C MET A 342 -2.31 -8.93 -12.31
N ILE A 343 -1.98 -9.06 -13.61
CA ILE A 343 -2.95 -9.39 -14.65
C ILE A 343 -3.60 -10.74 -14.36
N HIS A 344 -2.80 -11.76 -14.02
CA HIS A 344 -3.34 -13.08 -13.69
C HIS A 344 -4.24 -13.05 -12.44
N PHE A 345 -3.88 -12.26 -11.43
CA PHE A 345 -4.72 -12.05 -10.25
C PHE A 345 -6.07 -11.40 -10.61
N LEU A 346 -6.05 -10.34 -11.42
CA LEU A 346 -7.26 -9.67 -11.88
C LEU A 346 -8.12 -10.59 -12.75
N GLN A 347 -7.51 -11.37 -13.64
CA GLN A 347 -8.20 -12.37 -14.46
C GLN A 347 -8.90 -13.43 -13.60
N ASN A 348 -8.23 -13.93 -12.55
CA ASN A 348 -8.85 -14.87 -11.61
C ASN A 348 -10.02 -14.23 -10.85
N GLN A 349 -9.88 -12.99 -10.39
CA GLN A 349 -10.96 -12.28 -9.72
C GLN A 349 -12.18 -12.10 -10.65
N VAL A 350 -11.95 -11.76 -11.92
CA VAL A 350 -13.03 -11.67 -12.92
C VAL A 350 -13.68 -13.03 -13.15
N ALA A 351 -12.91 -14.11 -13.23
CA ALA A 351 -13.45 -15.46 -13.39
C ALA A 351 -14.31 -15.89 -12.19
N ASP A 352 -13.88 -15.60 -10.96
CA ASP A 352 -14.63 -15.91 -9.75
C ASP A 352 -15.91 -15.09 -9.62
N LEU A 353 -15.87 -13.80 -9.96
CA LEU A 353 -17.06 -12.96 -10.02
C LEU A 353 -18.06 -13.46 -11.07
N GLN A 354 -17.57 -13.94 -12.21
CA GLN A 354 -18.41 -14.50 -13.26
C GLN A 354 -19.08 -15.80 -12.81
N ARG A 355 -18.35 -16.71 -12.14
CA ARG A 355 -18.95 -17.92 -11.53
C ARG A 355 -20.00 -17.57 -10.49
N SER A 356 -19.69 -16.63 -9.59
CA SER A 356 -20.64 -16.18 -8.56
C SER A 356 -21.92 -15.58 -9.17
N LYS A 357 -21.79 -14.83 -10.28
CA LYS A 357 -22.93 -14.30 -11.04
C LYS A 357 -23.79 -15.42 -11.64
N GLU A 358 -23.17 -16.47 -12.17
CA GLU A 358 -23.87 -17.64 -12.72
C GLU A 358 -24.59 -18.43 -11.62
N ASP A 359 -23.95 -18.67 -10.48
CA ASP A 359 -24.55 -19.31 -9.31
C ASP A 359 -25.75 -18.50 -8.78
N LEU A 360 -25.61 -17.17 -8.71
CA LEU A 360 -26.71 -16.29 -8.33
C LEU A 360 -27.87 -16.35 -9.34
N ALA A 361 -27.59 -16.39 -10.64
CA ALA A 361 -28.62 -16.54 -11.66
C ALA A 361 -29.34 -17.90 -11.54
N ALA A 362 -28.60 -18.98 -11.32
CA ALA A 362 -29.17 -20.31 -11.10
C ALA A 362 -30.05 -20.36 -9.84
N SER A 363 -29.58 -19.76 -8.74
CA SER A 363 -30.36 -19.65 -7.49
C SER A 363 -31.64 -18.83 -7.68
N LYS A 364 -31.59 -17.72 -8.42
CA LYS A 364 -32.78 -16.93 -8.76
C LYS A 364 -33.80 -17.73 -9.55
N VAL A 365 -33.38 -18.46 -10.58
CA VAL A 365 -34.28 -19.31 -11.37
C VAL A 365 -34.90 -20.40 -10.50
N HIS A 366 -34.12 -21.01 -9.60
CA HIS A 366 -34.66 -21.98 -8.65
C HIS A 366 -35.67 -21.36 -7.69
N GLY A 367 -35.36 -20.16 -7.17
CA GLY A 367 -36.26 -19.38 -6.32
C GLY A 367 -37.57 -19.03 -7.02
N GLU A 368 -37.52 -18.57 -8.27
CA GLU A 368 -38.71 -18.30 -9.08
C GLU A 368 -39.55 -19.57 -9.33
N LYS A 369 -38.90 -20.70 -9.59
CA LYS A 369 -39.60 -21.99 -9.75
C LYS A 369 -40.31 -22.39 -8.46
N LEU A 370 -39.65 -22.27 -7.32
CA LEU A 370 -40.25 -22.59 -6.03
C LEU A 370 -41.39 -21.62 -5.70
N GLN A 371 -41.23 -20.33 -5.96
CA GLN A 371 -42.28 -19.34 -5.79
C GLN A 371 -43.52 -19.64 -6.65
N LYS A 372 -43.32 -20.05 -7.91
CA LYS A 372 -44.42 -20.51 -8.79
C LYS A 372 -45.12 -21.74 -8.21
N GLN A 373 -44.37 -22.71 -7.69
CA GLN A 373 -44.95 -23.89 -7.05
C GLN A 373 -45.77 -23.54 -5.80
N VAL A 374 -45.25 -22.65 -4.96
CA VAL A 374 -45.99 -22.16 -3.78
C VAL A 374 -47.27 -21.44 -4.20
N ALA A 375 -47.21 -20.58 -5.22
CA ALA A 375 -48.39 -19.87 -5.71
C ALA A 375 -49.48 -20.82 -6.23
N VAL A 376 -49.11 -21.87 -6.97
CA VAL A 376 -50.06 -22.89 -7.44
C VAL A 376 -50.66 -23.65 -6.26
N LEU A 377 -49.86 -24.05 -5.28
CA LEU A 377 -50.36 -24.75 -4.09
C LEU A 377 -51.28 -23.86 -3.24
N GLU A 378 -51.02 -22.55 -3.16
CA GLU A 378 -51.89 -21.58 -2.50
C GLU A 378 -53.23 -21.45 -3.21
N GLU A 379 -53.23 -21.41 -4.55
CA GLU A 379 -54.45 -21.39 -5.36
C GLU A 379 -55.27 -22.68 -5.17
N GLU A 380 -54.64 -23.85 -5.23
CA GLU A 380 -55.29 -25.15 -4.99
C GLU A 380 -55.86 -25.24 -3.57
N LEU A 381 -55.14 -24.73 -2.57
CA LEU A 381 -55.61 -24.67 -1.19
C LEU A 381 -56.84 -23.77 -1.06
N GLU A 382 -56.86 -22.61 -1.74
CA GLU A 382 -57.99 -21.69 -1.73
C GLU A 382 -59.21 -22.29 -2.45
N GLU A 383 -59.01 -22.95 -3.59
CA GLU A 383 -60.08 -23.67 -4.28
C GLU A 383 -60.66 -24.79 -3.40
N ALA A 384 -59.81 -25.54 -2.69
CA ALA A 384 -60.24 -26.56 -1.74
C ALA A 384 -61.06 -25.95 -0.59
N LYS A 385 -60.65 -24.78 -0.08
CA LYS A 385 -61.40 -24.04 0.96
C LYS A 385 -62.76 -23.57 0.48
N GLN A 386 -62.89 -23.13 -0.77
CA GLN A 386 -64.18 -22.72 -1.33
C GLN A 386 -65.18 -23.89 -1.33
N LYS A 387 -64.69 -25.10 -1.63
CA LYS A 387 -65.44 -26.37 -1.65
C LYS A 387 -65.72 -26.96 -0.26
N TYR A 388 -65.32 -26.30 0.84
CA TYR A 388 -65.64 -26.79 2.18
C TYR A 388 -67.14 -26.88 2.44
N SER A 389 -67.52 -27.93 3.18
CA SER A 389 -68.88 -28.10 3.66
C SER A 389 -69.27 -26.94 4.59
N PRO A 390 -70.56 -26.57 4.67
CA PRO A 390 -71.01 -25.49 5.53
C PRO A 390 -70.67 -25.73 7.01
N GLU A 391 -70.66 -26.98 7.47
CA GLU A 391 -70.26 -27.36 8.84
C GLU A 391 -68.79 -27.06 9.08
N LEU A 392 -67.90 -27.41 8.15
CA LEU A 392 -66.47 -27.11 8.26
C LEU A 392 -66.21 -25.60 8.29
N LYS A 393 -66.94 -24.82 7.48
CA LYS A 393 -66.88 -23.35 7.50
C LYS A 393 -67.28 -22.79 8.88
N HIS A 394 -68.27 -23.41 9.54
CA HIS A 394 -68.67 -23.04 10.89
C HIS A 394 -67.57 -23.35 11.92
N PHE A 395 -66.96 -24.54 11.86
CA PHE A 395 -65.83 -24.89 12.75
C PHE A 395 -64.65 -23.92 12.60
N LEU A 396 -64.28 -23.54 11.37
CA LEU A 396 -63.23 -22.55 11.12
C LEU A 396 -63.59 -21.15 11.65
N ALA A 397 -64.88 -20.78 11.66
CA ALA A 397 -65.33 -19.53 12.27
C ALA A 397 -65.22 -19.56 13.81
N LEU A 398 -65.57 -20.70 14.42
CA LEU A 398 -65.40 -20.90 15.86
C LEU A 398 -63.92 -20.91 16.26
N GLU A 399 -63.07 -21.58 15.51
CA GLU A 399 -61.61 -21.60 15.73
C GLU A 399 -61.03 -20.18 15.71
N ARG A 400 -61.40 -19.36 14.71
CA ARG A 400 -61.02 -17.94 14.66
C ARG A 400 -61.53 -17.16 15.88
N LYS A 401 -62.77 -17.41 16.31
CA LYS A 401 -63.35 -16.76 17.49
C LYS A 401 -62.57 -17.14 18.76
N ILE A 402 -62.22 -18.41 18.93
CA ILE A 402 -61.44 -18.91 20.06
C ILE A 402 -60.05 -18.26 20.06
N LYS A 403 -59.32 -18.29 18.94
CA LYS A 403 -58.01 -17.62 18.80
C LYS A 403 -58.07 -16.13 19.16
N ASN A 404 -59.11 -15.43 18.71
CA ASN A 404 -59.33 -14.03 19.08
C ASN A 404 -59.64 -13.83 20.57
N MET A 405 -60.33 -14.78 21.22
CA MET A 405 -60.56 -14.74 22.66
C MET A 405 -59.26 -15.01 23.43
N GLU A 406 -58.45 -15.96 22.99
CA GLU A 406 -57.14 -16.28 23.57
C GLU A 406 -56.18 -15.09 23.47
N LEU A 407 -56.10 -14.43 22.30
CA LEU A 407 -55.28 -13.23 22.14
C LEU A 407 -55.71 -12.12 23.10
N ARG A 408 -57.01 -11.83 23.19
CA ARG A 408 -57.53 -10.83 24.14
C ARG A 408 -57.34 -11.24 25.60
N HIS A 409 -57.34 -12.54 25.89
CA HIS A 409 -57.03 -13.03 27.22
C HIS A 409 -55.55 -12.79 27.55
N ALA A 410 -54.64 -13.17 26.67
CA ALA A 410 -53.21 -12.95 26.83
C ALA A 410 -52.86 -11.46 27.02
N GLN A 411 -53.51 -10.57 26.25
CA GLN A 411 -53.37 -9.13 26.41
C GLN A 411 -53.82 -8.65 27.80
N ARG A 412 -55.02 -9.06 28.25
CA ARG A 412 -55.52 -8.72 29.58
C ARG A 412 -54.63 -9.26 30.69
N GLU A 413 -54.11 -10.48 30.53
CA GLU A 413 -53.18 -11.08 31.49
C GLU A 413 -51.89 -10.28 31.60
N GLN A 414 -51.34 -9.82 30.46
CA GLN A 414 -50.16 -8.96 30.44
C GLN A 414 -50.42 -7.61 31.14
N GLU A 415 -51.59 -7.00 30.91
CA GLU A 415 -52.00 -5.77 31.60
C GLU A 415 -52.13 -5.98 33.11
N LEU A 416 -52.73 -7.09 33.55
CA LEU A 416 -52.86 -7.43 34.97
C LEU A 416 -51.49 -7.66 35.61
N GLN A 417 -50.58 -8.39 34.96
CA GLN A 417 -49.22 -8.59 35.43
C GLN A 417 -48.48 -7.26 35.59
N LYS A 418 -48.67 -6.31 34.65
CA LYS A 418 -48.10 -4.98 34.75
C LYS A 418 -48.64 -4.21 35.96
N VAL A 419 -49.95 -4.26 36.22
CA VAL A 419 -50.57 -3.62 37.39
C VAL A 419 -50.04 -4.24 38.70
N ILE A 420 -49.89 -5.57 38.75
CA ILE A 420 -49.34 -6.27 39.91
C ILE A 420 -47.89 -5.83 40.15
N GLN A 421 -47.04 -5.82 39.13
CA GLN A 421 -45.65 -5.36 39.24
C GLN A 421 -45.56 -3.90 39.71
N GLN A 422 -46.36 -3.00 39.12
CA GLN A 422 -46.42 -1.60 39.54
C GLN A 422 -46.85 -1.45 41.01
N THR A 423 -47.81 -2.26 41.45
CA THR A 423 -48.28 -2.27 42.83
C THR A 423 -47.17 -2.71 43.78
N HIS A 424 -46.47 -3.81 43.47
CA HIS A 424 -45.32 -4.27 44.27
C HIS A 424 -44.21 -3.21 44.34
N CYS A 425 -43.77 -2.64 43.21
CA CYS A 425 -42.75 -1.60 43.21
C CYS A 425 -43.16 -0.36 44.03
N THR A 426 -44.43 0.03 43.98
CA THR A 426 -44.94 1.16 44.76
C THR A 426 -44.94 0.86 46.26
N VAL A 427 -45.35 -0.35 46.65
CA VAL A 427 -45.33 -0.80 48.05
C VAL A 427 -43.89 -0.87 48.57
N ASP A 428 -42.98 -1.48 47.81
CA ASP A 428 -41.57 -1.59 48.18
C ASP A 428 -40.93 -0.20 48.32
N SER A 429 -41.21 0.72 47.39
CA SER A 429 -40.73 2.10 47.48
C SER A 429 -41.23 2.81 48.74
N LYS A 430 -42.52 2.65 49.09
CA LYS A 430 -43.10 3.22 50.31
C LYS A 430 -42.46 2.61 51.56
N LEU A 431 -42.27 1.29 51.60
CA LEU A 431 -41.64 0.59 52.71
C LEU A 431 -40.19 1.04 52.92
N ILE A 432 -39.41 1.17 51.83
CA ILE A 432 -38.03 1.69 51.90
C ILE A 432 -38.02 3.13 52.42
N GLN A 433 -38.93 3.99 51.94
CA GLN A 433 -39.02 5.37 52.42
C GLN A 433 -39.37 5.45 53.90
N GLU A 434 -40.29 4.62 54.38
CA GLU A 434 -40.65 4.55 55.80
C GLU A 434 -39.49 4.01 56.65
N ASN A 435 -38.83 2.94 56.20
CA ASN A 435 -37.67 2.39 56.90
C ASN A 435 -36.53 3.43 57.02
N GLU A 436 -36.25 4.16 55.93
CA GLU A 436 -35.26 5.24 55.95
C GLU A 436 -35.66 6.40 56.88
N LYS A 437 -36.96 6.74 56.98
CA LYS A 437 -37.43 7.73 57.95
C LYS A 437 -37.18 7.26 59.39
N TRP A 438 -37.54 6.02 59.71
CA TRP A 438 -37.33 5.45 61.05
C TRP A 438 -35.85 5.32 61.40
N LYS A 439 -35.02 4.91 60.43
CA LYS A 439 -33.56 4.83 60.59
C LYS A 439 -32.94 6.20 60.90
N ARG A 440 -33.34 7.25 60.18
CA ARG A 440 -32.88 8.63 60.48
C ARG A 440 -33.33 9.09 61.86
N LEU A 441 -34.59 8.79 62.23
CA LEU A 441 -35.10 9.15 63.56
C LEU A 441 -34.30 8.45 64.67
N ALA A 442 -34.04 7.15 64.51
CA ALA A 442 -33.24 6.37 65.45
C ALA A 442 -31.81 6.91 65.54
N GLN A 443 -31.17 7.22 64.41
CA GLN A 443 -29.83 7.79 64.38
C GLN A 443 -29.77 9.17 65.04
N ASN A 444 -30.76 10.04 64.80
CA ASN A 444 -30.85 11.33 65.47
C ASN A 444 -30.98 11.17 66.99
N LYS A 445 -31.77 10.19 67.46
CA LYS A 445 -31.88 9.87 68.89
C LYS A 445 -30.60 9.29 69.46
N SER A 446 -29.89 8.44 68.74
CA SER A 446 -28.55 7.97 69.15
C SER A 446 -27.55 9.12 69.27
N ASN A 447 -27.56 10.08 68.32
CA ASN A 447 -26.69 11.26 68.39
C ASN A 447 -27.04 12.15 69.59
N GLU A 448 -28.32 12.36 69.86
CA GLU A 448 -28.78 13.12 71.04
C GLU A 448 -28.32 12.45 72.35
N LEU A 449 -28.44 11.12 72.44
CA LEU A 449 -27.91 10.35 73.57
C LEU A 449 -26.39 10.44 73.71
N GLU A 450 -25.65 10.47 72.61
CA GLU A 450 -24.20 10.64 72.61
C GLU A 450 -23.81 12.04 73.11
N MET A 451 -24.53 13.09 72.70
CA MET A 451 -24.35 14.44 73.22
C MET A 451 -24.61 14.49 74.74
N PHE A 452 -25.71 13.90 75.21
CA PHE A 452 -25.97 13.79 76.66
C PHE A 452 -24.87 13.02 77.39
N ARG A 453 -24.32 11.95 76.79
CA ARG A 453 -23.20 11.21 77.38
C ARG A 453 -21.96 12.09 77.50
N ILE A 454 -21.59 12.82 76.45
CA ILE A 454 -20.44 13.74 76.46
C ILE A 454 -20.64 14.87 77.48
N GLU A 455 -21.84 15.44 77.56
CA GLU A 455 -22.19 16.45 78.57
C GLU A 455 -22.06 15.89 79.99
N LEU A 456 -22.56 14.67 80.23
CA LEU A 456 -22.40 13.99 81.50
C LEU A 456 -20.94 13.72 81.83
N ASP A 457 -20.14 13.25 80.88
CA ASP A 457 -18.69 13.04 81.08
C ASP A 457 -17.98 14.36 81.40
N SER A 458 -18.34 15.46 80.74
CA SER A 458 -17.81 16.80 81.04
C SER A 458 -18.21 17.27 82.45
N ILE A 459 -19.46 17.06 82.87
CA ILE A 459 -19.91 17.36 84.23
C ILE A 459 -19.11 16.52 85.23
N LEU A 460 -18.93 15.23 84.97
CA LEU A 460 -18.16 14.34 85.83
C LEU A 460 -16.70 14.76 85.91
N ASP A 461 -16.08 15.22 84.82
CA ASP A 461 -14.72 15.76 84.82
C ASP A 461 -14.59 17.04 85.66
N VAL A 462 -15.56 17.96 85.56
CA VAL A 462 -15.61 19.15 86.43
C VAL A 462 -15.75 18.75 87.90
N LEU A 463 -16.62 17.79 88.22
CA LEU A 463 -16.79 17.30 89.59
C LEU A 463 -15.51 16.66 90.14
N ARG A 464 -14.80 15.88 89.32
CA ARG A 464 -13.49 15.31 89.70
C ARG A 464 -12.45 16.41 89.96
N GLU A 465 -12.44 17.47 89.16
CA GLU A 465 -11.51 18.60 89.34
C GLU A 465 -11.83 19.42 90.60
N LEU A 466 -13.12 19.68 90.88
CA LEU A 466 -13.55 20.31 92.13
C LEU A 466 -13.15 19.48 93.35
N GLN A 467 -13.27 18.16 93.26
CA GLN A 467 -12.83 17.24 94.32
C GLN A 467 -11.31 17.29 94.54
N LYS A 468 -10.51 17.37 93.47
CA LYS A 468 -9.04 17.59 93.57
C LYS A 468 -8.69 18.94 94.22
N GLN A 469 -9.51 19.97 94.01
CA GLN A 469 -9.37 21.28 94.64
C GLN A 469 -9.82 21.29 96.12
N GLY A 470 -10.24 20.15 96.68
CA GLY A 470 -10.56 19.99 98.10
C GLY A 470 -12.04 20.20 98.44
N VAL A 471 -12.94 20.30 97.46
CA VAL A 471 -14.39 20.40 97.70
C VAL A 471 -14.97 19.01 98.00
N VAL A 472 -15.61 18.85 99.17
CA VAL A 472 -16.27 17.60 99.58
C VAL A 472 -17.68 17.52 98.97
N ILE A 473 -17.93 16.54 98.09
CA ILE A 473 -19.24 16.27 97.48
C ILE A 473 -19.98 15.20 98.32
N PRO A 474 -21.21 15.43 98.83
CA PRO A 474 -21.99 14.45 99.59
C PRO A 474 -22.51 13.27 98.74
N GLU A 475 -22.49 12.03 99.26
CA GLU A 475 -23.05 10.84 98.60
C GLU A 475 -24.60 10.82 98.61
N PRO A 476 -25.27 10.53 97.47
CA PRO A 476 -26.73 10.49 97.41
C PRO A 476 -27.33 9.17 97.94
N SER A 477 -28.30 9.30 98.87
CA SER A 477 -29.05 8.21 99.52
C SER A 477 -30.11 7.57 98.61
N VAL A 478 -30.14 6.24 98.54
CA VAL A 478 -30.99 5.46 97.63
C VAL A 478 -32.37 5.17 98.24
N VAL A 479 -33.44 5.79 97.73
CA VAL A 479 -34.84 5.40 98.04
C VAL A 479 -35.69 5.52 96.76
N GLY A 480 -36.29 4.41 96.31
CA GLY A 480 -37.40 4.42 95.35
C GLY A 480 -37.32 3.40 94.20
N THR A 481 -37.54 2.13 94.48
CA THR A 481 -37.78 1.09 93.45
C THR A 481 -39.20 1.19 92.88
N PHE A 482 -39.36 1.76 91.68
CA PHE A 482 -40.61 1.66 90.92
C PHE A 482 -40.59 0.44 90.00
N SER A 483 -41.44 -0.53 90.32
CA SER A 483 -41.83 -1.63 89.45
C SER A 483 -42.89 -1.14 88.46
N SER A 484 -42.65 -1.27 87.15
CA SER A 484 -43.70 -1.08 86.15
C SER A 484 -43.69 -2.23 85.15
N LYS A 485 -44.72 -3.08 85.24
CA LYS A 485 -45.10 -4.08 84.24
C LYS A 485 -45.81 -3.35 83.10
N VAL A 486 -45.21 -3.34 81.91
CA VAL A 486 -45.90 -3.02 80.66
C VAL A 486 -45.99 -4.30 79.84
N THR A 487 -47.20 -4.87 79.80
CA THR A 487 -47.59 -5.94 78.89
C THR A 487 -47.69 -5.39 77.49
N GLY A 488 -46.84 -5.87 76.59
CA GLY A 488 -46.89 -5.56 75.16
C GLY A 488 -48.08 -6.24 74.49
N ASN A 489 -48.80 -5.49 73.67
CA ASN A 489 -49.67 -6.03 72.63
C ASN A 489 -49.08 -5.64 71.28
N ILE A 490 -48.93 -6.67 70.44
CA ILE A 490 -48.48 -6.68 69.04
C ILE A 490 -49.55 -6.07 68.15
#